data_AF-A0A927JH95-F1
#
_entry.id   AF-A0A927JH95-F1
#
_cell.length_a   1.000
_cell.length_b   1.000
_cell.length_c   1.000
_cell.angle_alpha   90.00
_cell.angle_beta   90.00
_cell.angle_gamma   90.00
#
_symmetry.space_group_name_H-M   'P 1'
#
loop_
_entity.id
_entity.type
_entity.pdbx_description
1 polymer ?
#
loop_
_entity_poly.entity_id
_entity_poly.type
_entity_poly.pdbx_seq_one_letter_code
_entity_poly.pdbx_strand_id
1 'polypeptide(L)'
;MTEAKCAADQVSRSVCMIRIILDDVQRRNGGIDGGGISEIKATSSTTFVVSLPREERIEQLTYEFGYAAGMVTLKKRTENAQGF
;
A
#
# COMPACT_ATOMS: atom_id res chain seq x y z
N MET A 1 0.99 -8.62 6.98
CA MET A 1 2.39 -8.51 7.42
C MET A 1 2.80 -7.04 7.46
N THR A 2 3.78 -6.60 8.27
CA THR A 2 4.24 -5.17 8.31
C THR A 2 5.71 -5.00 7.90
N GLU A 3 6.44 -6.10 7.74
CA GLU A 3 7.83 -6.11 7.30
C GLU A 3 8.15 -7.41 6.57
N ALA A 4 9.06 -7.37 5.61
CA ALA A 4 9.49 -8.55 4.88
C ALA A 4 10.94 -8.41 4.40
N LYS A 5 11.66 -9.54 4.34
CA LYS A 5 12.97 -9.60 3.67
C LYS A 5 12.74 -9.65 2.17
N CYS A 6 13.30 -8.70 1.45
CA CYS A 6 13.08 -8.54 0.02
C CYS A 6 14.41 -8.60 -0.73
N ALA A 7 14.39 -9.08 -1.97
CA ALA A 7 15.58 -9.05 -2.82
C ALA A 7 16.04 -7.60 -3.08
N ALA A 8 17.31 -7.44 -3.44
CA ALA A 8 17.95 -6.13 -3.46
C ALA A 8 17.60 -5.29 -4.70
N ASP A 9 17.03 -5.85 -5.76
CA ASP A 9 16.66 -5.09 -6.96
C ASP A 9 15.32 -4.35 -6.79
N GLN A 10 15.13 -3.27 -7.55
CA GLN A 10 14.00 -2.35 -7.38
C GLN A 10 12.64 -2.97 -7.71
N VAL A 11 12.60 -3.90 -8.67
CA VAL A 11 11.34 -4.56 -9.07
C VAL A 11 10.91 -5.53 -7.97
N SER A 12 11.83 -6.37 -7.48
CA SER A 12 11.54 -7.28 -6.37
C SER A 12 11.19 -6.54 -5.09
N ARG A 13 11.83 -5.40 -4.80
CA ARG A 13 11.44 -4.53 -3.68
C ARG A 13 10.03 -4.01 -3.83
N SER A 14 9.67 -3.52 -5.02
CA SER A 14 8.30 -3.07 -5.31
C SER A 14 7.28 -4.20 -5.10
N VAL A 15 7.55 -5.40 -5.63
CA VAL A 15 6.68 -6.57 -5.42
C VAL A 15 6.50 -6.88 -3.92
N CYS A 16 7.58 -6.78 -3.16
CA CYS A 16 7.56 -7.02 -1.72
C CYS A 16 6.73 -5.98 -0.95
N MET A 17 6.90 -4.69 -1.27
CA MET A 17 6.10 -3.59 -0.71
C MET A 17 4.62 -3.77 -1.07
N ILE A 18 4.32 -4.09 -2.33
CA ILE A 18 2.94 -4.34 -2.79
C ILE A 18 2.31 -5.49 -2.00
N ARG A 19 3.03 -6.58 -1.71
CA ARG A 19 2.50 -7.66 -0.86
C ARG A 19 2.19 -7.19 0.56
N ILE A 20 3.07 -6.39 1.17
CA ILE A 20 2.81 -5.80 2.49
C ILE A 20 1.55 -4.91 2.45
N ILE A 21 1.39 -4.11 1.40
CA ILE A 21 0.20 -3.28 1.17
C ILE A 21 -1.05 -4.17 1.08
N LEU A 22 -1.05 -5.19 0.23
CA LEU A 22 -2.19 -6.09 0.04
C LEU A 22 -2.60 -6.77 1.36
N ASP A 23 -1.63 -7.26 2.12
CA ASP A 23 -1.87 -7.84 3.43
C ASP A 23 -2.44 -6.83 4.45
N ASP A 24 -2.01 -5.57 4.39
CA ASP A 24 -2.51 -4.54 5.29
C ASP A 24 -3.93 -4.12 4.93
N VAL A 25 -4.20 -3.89 3.64
CA VAL A 25 -5.53 -3.61 3.11
C VAL A 25 -6.47 -4.78 3.44
N GLN A 26 -6.10 -6.03 3.17
CA GLN A 26 -6.97 -7.18 3.49
C GLN A 26 -7.33 -7.23 4.99
N ARG A 27 -6.39 -6.91 5.89
CA ARG A 27 -6.62 -6.96 7.34
C ARG A 27 -7.46 -5.80 7.86
N ARG A 28 -7.25 -4.58 7.35
CA ARG A 28 -7.86 -3.34 7.90
C ARG A 28 -9.11 -2.91 7.15
N ASN A 29 -9.20 -3.28 5.89
CA ASN A 29 -10.25 -2.91 4.94
C ASN A 29 -11.06 -4.16 4.51
N GLY A 30 -10.96 -5.26 5.27
CA GLY A 30 -11.84 -6.43 5.09
C GLY A 30 -13.27 -6.09 5.52
N GLY A 31 -14.25 -6.38 4.65
CA GLY A 31 -15.67 -6.07 4.89
C GLY A 31 -16.16 -4.76 4.25
N ILE A 32 -15.40 -4.18 3.32
CA ILE A 32 -15.88 -3.08 2.49
C ILE A 32 -16.84 -3.62 1.43
N ASP A 33 -18.12 -3.30 1.57
CA ASP A 33 -19.09 -3.40 0.48
C ASP A 33 -18.89 -2.20 -0.46
N GLY A 34 -18.83 -2.44 -1.78
CA GLY A 34 -18.85 -1.37 -2.79
C GLY A 34 -17.51 -0.88 -3.34
N GLY A 35 -16.48 -1.73 -3.42
CA GLY A 35 -15.27 -1.46 -4.22
C GLY A 35 -13.98 -2.08 -3.67
N GLY A 36 -13.26 -2.82 -4.52
CA GLY A 36 -11.96 -3.41 -4.19
C GLY A 36 -10.79 -2.44 -4.38
N ILE A 37 -9.58 -2.96 -4.59
CA ILE A 37 -8.42 -2.13 -4.97
C ILE A 37 -8.55 -1.76 -6.45
N SER A 38 -8.59 -0.47 -6.78
CA SER A 38 -8.58 0.00 -8.17
C SER A 38 -7.20 0.38 -8.68
N GLU A 39 -6.31 0.83 -7.79
CA GLU A 39 -4.95 1.24 -8.15
C GLU A 39 -3.98 0.98 -7.00
N ILE A 40 -2.76 0.54 -7.35
CA ILE A 40 -1.58 0.62 -6.49
C ILE A 40 -0.47 1.26 -7.31
N LYS A 41 -0.08 2.49 -6.96
CA LYS A 41 0.85 3.28 -7.75
C LYS A 41 2.04 3.74 -6.91
N ALA A 42 3.25 3.46 -7.38
CA ALA A 42 4.46 4.02 -6.80
C ALA A 42 4.54 5.52 -7.12
N THR A 43 4.71 6.35 -6.10
CA THR A 43 5.02 7.79 -6.25
C THR A 43 6.51 8.06 -6.02
N SER A 44 7.20 7.15 -5.35
CA SER A 44 8.65 7.12 -5.20
C SER A 44 9.13 5.66 -5.10
N SER A 45 10.43 5.43 -4.94
CA SER A 45 10.99 4.07 -4.72
C SER A 45 10.54 3.41 -3.41
N THR A 46 9.99 4.19 -2.47
CA THR A 46 9.55 3.70 -1.15
C THR A 46 8.17 4.21 -0.75
N THR A 47 7.43 4.82 -1.67
CA THR A 47 6.11 5.38 -1.39
C THR A 47 5.10 4.91 -2.43
N PHE A 48 3.96 4.45 -1.95
CA PHE A 48 2.86 3.98 -2.78
C PHE A 48 1.56 4.67 -2.37
N VAL A 49 0.72 4.96 -3.35
CA VAL A 49 -0.67 5.36 -3.15
C VAL A 49 -1.56 4.21 -3.61
N VAL A 50 -2.53 3.85 -2.79
CA VAL A 50 -3.53 2.82 -3.07
C VAL A 50 -4.89 3.47 -3.12
N SER A 51 -5.62 3.23 -4.21
CA SER A 51 -6.96 3.77 -4.39
C SER A 51 -8.00 2.68 -4.13
N LEU A 52 -8.94 2.98 -3.25
CA LEU A 52 -10.09 2.15 -2.90
C LEU A 52 -11.36 2.93 -3.28
N PRO A 53 -12.04 2.58 -4.39
CA PRO A 53 -13.32 3.18 -4.73
C PRO A 53 -14.35 2.84 -3.66
N ARG A 54 -15.21 3.82 -3.36
CA ARG A 54 -16.39 3.68 -2.52
C ARG A 54 -17.58 4.23 -3.27
N GLU A 55 -18.78 4.00 -2.76
CA GLU A 55 -19.94 4.77 -3.19
C GLU A 55 -19.63 6.27 -3.04
N GLU A 56 -19.69 6.99 -4.16
CA GLU A 56 -19.56 8.46 -4.25
C GLU A 56 -18.22 9.06 -3.79
N ARG A 57 -17.15 8.28 -3.63
CA ARG A 57 -15.79 8.82 -3.36
C ARG A 57 -14.66 7.85 -3.67
N ILE A 58 -13.43 8.36 -3.71
CA ILE A 58 -12.21 7.55 -3.74
C ILE A 58 -11.46 7.76 -2.43
N GLU A 59 -11.24 6.67 -1.70
CA GLU A 59 -10.34 6.65 -0.55
C GLU A 59 -8.94 6.32 -1.04
N GLN A 60 -7.97 7.15 -0.67
CA GLN A 60 -6.57 6.97 -0.99
C GLN A 60 -5.77 6.65 0.28
N LEU A 61 -4.94 5.61 0.20
CA LEU A 61 -4.05 5.20 1.26
C LEU A 61 -2.61 5.42 0.79
N THR A 62 -1.87 6.28 1.47
CA THR A 62 -0.45 6.51 1.21
C THR A 62 0.39 5.66 2.15
N TYR A 63 1.21 4.77 1.59
CA TYR A 63 2.14 3.91 2.30
C TYR A 63 3.57 4.42 2.10
N GLU A 64 4.30 4.60 3.18
CA GLU A 64 5.72 4.94 3.18
C GLU A 64 6.52 3.80 3.82
N PHE A 65 7.55 3.36 3.11
CA PHE A 65 8.40 2.24 3.50
C PHE A 65 9.81 2.68 3.90
N GLY A 66 10.37 1.97 4.86
CA GLY A 66 11.80 1.93 5.12
C GLY A 66 12.43 0.75 4.37
N TYR A 67 13.68 0.91 3.98
CA TYR A 67 14.53 -0.20 3.56
C TYR A 67 15.87 -0.10 4.28
N ALA A 68 16.18 -1.11 5.10
CA ALA A 68 17.45 -1.20 5.81
C ALA A 68 17.87 -2.67 5.87
N ALA A 69 19.15 -2.95 5.62
CA ALA A 69 19.73 -4.30 5.72
C ALA A 69 18.95 -5.42 4.97
N GLY A 70 18.34 -5.11 3.83
CA GLY A 70 17.55 -6.10 3.05
C GLY A 70 16.11 -6.30 3.55
N MET A 71 15.69 -5.53 4.55
CA MET A 71 14.36 -5.58 5.14
C MET A 71 13.57 -4.35 4.71
N VAL A 72 12.37 -4.59 4.18
CA VAL A 72 11.36 -3.56 3.96
C VAL A 72 10.48 -3.52 5.19
N THR A 73 10.24 -2.32 5.73
CA THR A 73 9.38 -2.09 6.90
C THR A 73 8.37 -1.01 6.57
N LEU A 74 7.08 -1.24 6.87
CA LEU A 74 6.07 -0.20 6.76
C LEU A 74 6.31 0.86 7.85
N LYS A 75 6.68 2.08 7.44
CA LYS A 75 6.93 3.19 8.38
C LYS A 75 5.67 3.96 8.70
N LYS A 76 4.88 4.26 7.68
CA LYS A 76 3.70 5.10 7.81
C LYS A 76 2.62 4.69 6.82
N ARG A 77 1.38 4.78 7.29
CA ARG A 77 0.16 4.69 6.48
C ARG A 77 -0.68 5.92 6.78
N THR A 78 -1.07 6.65 5.74
CA THR A 78 -1.94 7.83 5.86
C THR A 78 -3.18 7.59 5.02
N GLU A 79 -4.36 7.86 5.58
CA GLU A 79 -5.64 7.80 4.86
C GLU A 79 -6.02 9.20 4.41
N ASN A 80 -6.48 9.33 3.18
CA ASN A 80 -7.01 10.57 2.65
C ASN A 80 -8.29 10.26 1.86
N ALA A 81 -9.37 10.96 2.14
CA ALA A 81 -10.63 10.78 1.42
C ALA A 81 -10.81 11.97 0.47
N GLN A 82 -10.88 11.68 -0.84
CA GLN A 82 -11.28 12.67 -1.83
C GLN A 82 -12.72 12.38 -2.24
N GLY A 83 -13.62 13.31 -1.88
CA GLY A 83 -14.98 13.34 -2.42
C GLY A 83 -14.95 13.74 -3.90
N PHE A 84 -15.95 13.29 -4.66
CA PHE A 84 -16.20 13.80 -6.00
C PHE A 84 -16.78 15.21 -5.98
#